data_AF-A0A257WY94-F1
#
_entry.id   AF-A0A257WY94-F1
#
_cell.length_a   1.000
_cell.length_b   1.000
_cell.length_c   1.000
_cell.angle_alpha   90.00
_cell.angle_beta   90.00
_cell.angle_gamma   90.00
#
_symmetry.space_group_name_H-M   'P 1'
#
loop_
_entity.id
_entity.type
_entity.pdbx_description
1 polymer ?
#
loop_
_entity_poly.entity_id
_entity_poly.type
_entity_poly.pdbx_seq_one_letter_code
_entity_poly.pdbx_strand_id
1 'polypeptide(L)'
;TERTSIARRPFRIDRVEFYVDELKPSSIEPRTTVYPISKLDVSQDEKEQRTIVAFETQREPITGLSLVTPAENFSRSATVLAEELDAHGKPQWVQIATGTFTRFVVGSLERTELKIAIPESRRQRYRMMLENRDSPALEITGVELSGPVYELTYLAAPQQAV
;
A
#
# COMPACT_ATOMS: atom_id res chain seq x y z
N THR A 1 -65.85 -57.29 -2.07
CA THR A 1 -65.41 -56.24 -1.12
C THR A 1 -63.90 -56.31 -1.04
N GLU A 2 -63.20 -55.42 -1.75
CA GLU A 2 -61.74 -55.44 -1.84
C GLU A 2 -61.14 -54.55 -0.74
N ARG A 3 -60.18 -55.09 0.03
CA ARG A 3 -59.60 -54.43 1.20
C ARG A 3 -58.14 -54.09 0.89
N THR A 4 -57.87 -52.86 0.47
CA THR A 4 -56.50 -52.35 0.31
C THR A 4 -55.83 -52.24 1.68
N SER A 5 -54.81 -53.07 1.93
CA SER A 5 -53.96 -52.92 3.11
C SER A 5 -52.76 -52.05 2.78
N ILE A 6 -52.69 -50.85 3.37
CA ILE A 6 -51.54 -49.96 3.26
C ILE A 6 -50.48 -50.42 4.26
N ALA A 7 -49.35 -50.94 3.78
CA ALA A 7 -48.21 -51.27 4.62
C ALA A 7 -47.50 -49.98 5.06
N ARG A 8 -47.73 -49.57 6.32
CA ARG A 8 -46.96 -48.50 6.96
C ARG A 8 -45.69 -49.08 7.57
N ARG A 9 -44.52 -48.63 7.09
CA ARG A 9 -43.22 -48.93 7.70
C ARG A 9 -42.75 -47.72 8.50
N PRO A 10 -42.09 -47.90 9.65
CA PRO A 10 -41.55 -46.79 10.42
C PRO A 10 -40.40 -46.13 9.66
N PHE A 11 -40.55 -44.84 9.36
CA PHE A 11 -39.48 -44.02 8.82
C PHE A 11 -38.54 -43.62 9.96
N ARG A 12 -37.28 -44.05 9.90
CA ARG A 12 -36.25 -43.68 10.87
C ARG A 12 -35.24 -42.75 10.18
N ILE A 13 -35.03 -41.57 10.76
CA ILE A 13 -33.96 -40.67 10.37
C ILE A 13 -32.79 -40.96 11.31
N ASP A 14 -31.70 -41.51 10.78
CA ASP A 14 -30.53 -41.85 11.58
C ASP A 14 -29.66 -40.62 11.90
N ARG A 15 -29.64 -39.59 11.02
CA ARG A 15 -28.90 -38.35 11.23
C ARG A 15 -29.41 -37.21 10.34
N VAL A 16 -29.47 -36.01 10.90
CA VAL A 16 -29.68 -34.76 10.15
C VAL A 16 -28.39 -33.96 10.26
N GLU A 17 -27.80 -33.59 9.13
CA GLU A 17 -26.64 -32.68 9.10
C GLU A 17 -27.06 -31.35 8.50
N PHE A 18 -26.73 -30.29 9.22
CA PHE A 18 -26.90 -28.93 8.75
C PHE A 18 -25.55 -28.45 8.26
N TYR A 19 -25.46 -28.07 6.99
CA TYR A 19 -24.35 -27.31 6.45
C TYR A 19 -24.84 -25.91 6.14
N VAL A 20 -23.99 -24.94 6.42
CA VAL A 20 -24.15 -23.55 6.00
C VAL A 20 -22.97 -23.27 5.08
N ASP A 21 -23.27 -22.96 3.82
CA ASP A 21 -22.28 -22.42 2.90
C ASP A 21 -21.98 -20.97 3.32
N GLU A 22 -20.99 -20.79 4.19
CA GLU A 22 -20.44 -19.47 4.42
C GLU A 22 -19.51 -19.09 3.26
N LEU A 23 -20.01 -18.19 2.41
CA LEU A 23 -19.16 -17.39 1.53
C LEU A 23 -18.25 -16.54 2.43
N LYS A 24 -17.05 -17.05 2.73
CA LYS A 24 -15.98 -16.21 3.28
C LYS A 24 -15.66 -15.15 2.22
N PRO A 25 -15.82 -13.85 2.50
CA PRO A 25 -15.33 -12.85 1.58
C PRO A 25 -13.83 -13.11 1.37
N SER A 26 -13.43 -13.26 0.10
CA SER A 26 -12.03 -13.17 -0.31
C SER A 26 -11.43 -11.93 0.34
N SER A 27 -10.21 -12.02 0.86
CA SER A 27 -9.56 -11.00 1.67
C SER A 27 -9.99 -9.58 1.30
N ILE A 28 -10.49 -8.81 2.28
CA ILE A 28 -10.76 -7.39 2.09
C ILE A 28 -9.41 -6.72 1.87
N GLU A 29 -8.99 -6.58 0.62
CA GLU A 29 -7.82 -5.78 0.28
C GLU A 29 -8.15 -4.32 0.63
N PRO A 30 -7.32 -3.64 1.44
CA PRO A 30 -7.57 -2.25 1.79
C PRO A 30 -7.67 -1.41 0.53
N ARG A 31 -8.78 -0.69 0.38
CA ARG A 31 -8.91 0.28 -0.69
C ARG A 31 -7.81 1.32 -0.54
N THR A 32 -7.00 1.47 -1.58
CA THR A 32 -5.89 2.42 -1.61
C THR A 32 -6.31 3.70 -2.33
N THR A 33 -5.83 4.86 -1.85
CA THR A 33 -5.98 6.15 -2.53
C THR A 33 -4.62 6.83 -2.72
N VAL A 34 -4.57 7.83 -3.61
CA VAL A 34 -3.44 8.74 -3.73
C VAL A 34 -3.59 9.88 -2.71
N TYR A 35 -2.48 10.24 -2.06
CA TYR A 35 -2.39 11.36 -1.14
C TYR A 35 -1.53 12.49 -1.73
N PRO A 36 -1.96 13.76 -1.60
CA PRO A 36 -1.16 14.89 -2.04
C PRO A 36 0.05 15.09 -1.11
N ILE A 37 1.14 15.63 -1.67
CA ILE A 37 2.28 16.11 -0.89
C ILE A 37 2.12 17.60 -0.61
N SER A 38 2.48 18.03 0.60
CA SER A 38 2.39 19.44 1.02
C SER A 38 3.56 20.26 0.51
N LYS A 39 4.74 19.64 0.37
CA LYS A 39 5.97 20.27 -0.08
C LYS A 39 6.84 19.25 -0.80
N LEU A 40 7.53 19.69 -1.85
CA LEU A 40 8.52 18.91 -2.59
C LEU A 40 9.79 19.76 -2.74
N ASP A 41 10.93 19.15 -2.43
CA ASP A 41 12.25 19.72 -2.62
C ASP A 41 13.17 18.66 -3.23
N VAL A 42 13.76 18.98 -4.38
CA VAL A 42 14.67 18.08 -5.10
C VAL A 42 16.04 18.74 -5.10
N SER A 43 17.00 18.09 -4.47
CA SER A 43 18.39 18.55 -4.41
C SER A 43 19.33 17.45 -4.88
N GLN A 44 20.53 17.87 -5.29
CA GLN A 44 21.58 16.98 -5.76
C GLN A 44 22.77 17.11 -4.81
N ASP A 45 23.28 15.97 -4.38
CA ASP A 45 24.54 15.86 -3.66
C ASP A 45 25.60 15.33 -4.63
N GLU A 46 26.39 16.25 -5.19
CA GLU A 46 27.45 15.91 -6.15
C GLU A 46 28.58 15.11 -5.50
N LYS A 47 28.81 15.29 -4.19
CA LYS A 47 29.90 14.58 -3.47
C LYS A 47 29.57 13.12 -3.30
N GLU A 48 28.33 12.84 -2.90
CA GLU A 48 27.84 11.47 -2.69
C GLU A 48 27.23 10.87 -3.97
N GLN A 49 27.18 11.62 -5.07
CA GLN A 49 26.55 11.23 -6.34
C GLN A 49 25.10 10.75 -6.15
N ARG A 50 24.30 11.54 -5.43
CA ARG A 50 22.92 11.20 -5.07
C ARG A 50 21.95 12.32 -5.40
N THR A 51 20.74 11.94 -5.77
CA THR A 51 19.60 12.87 -5.81
C THR A 51 18.75 12.66 -4.57
N ILE A 52 18.49 13.74 -3.83
CA ILE A 52 17.68 13.72 -2.61
C ILE A 52 16.35 14.39 -2.94
N VAL A 53 15.28 13.62 -2.78
CA VAL A 53 13.90 14.10 -2.91
C VAL A 53 13.28 14.16 -1.52
N ALA A 54 13.16 15.35 -0.98
CA ALA A 54 12.51 15.60 0.30
C ALA A 54 11.07 16.04 0.09
N PHE A 55 10.14 15.47 0.85
CA PHE A 55 8.72 15.84 0.76
C PHE A 55 8.02 15.73 2.11
N GLU A 56 6.93 16.49 2.24
CA GLU A 56 6.14 16.56 3.47
C GLU A 56 4.69 16.11 3.23
N THR A 57 4.07 15.56 4.27
CA THR A 57 2.72 14.98 4.26
C THR A 57 1.95 15.45 5.49
N GLN A 58 0.63 15.23 5.51
CA GLN A 58 -0.25 15.56 6.62
C GLN A 58 -0.54 14.34 7.52
N ARG A 59 0.43 13.40 7.61
CA ARG A 59 0.37 12.17 8.42
C ARG A 59 -0.66 11.15 7.92
N GLU A 60 -0.93 11.15 6.63
CA GLU A 60 -1.71 10.11 5.98
C GLU A 60 -1.02 8.74 6.11
N PRO A 61 -1.78 7.62 6.13
CA PRO A 61 -1.23 6.27 6.17
C PRO A 61 -0.60 5.88 4.84
N ILE A 62 0.67 6.19 4.65
CA ILE A 62 1.36 5.92 3.39
C ILE A 62 1.94 4.52 3.43
N THR A 63 1.67 3.73 2.39
CA THR A 63 2.20 2.37 2.20
C THR A 63 2.93 2.21 0.86
N GLY A 64 2.90 3.22 0.00
CA GLY A 64 3.68 3.20 -1.25
C GLY A 64 4.03 4.58 -1.75
N LEU A 65 5.20 4.68 -2.38
CA LEU A 65 5.75 5.88 -2.97
C LEU A 65 6.03 5.61 -4.45
N SER A 66 5.50 6.45 -5.33
CA SER A 66 5.76 6.40 -6.77
C SER A 66 6.55 7.62 -7.23
N LEU A 67 7.60 7.38 -8.02
CA LEU A 67 8.42 8.43 -8.62
C LEU A 67 7.77 8.95 -9.90
N VAL A 68 7.56 10.27 -9.98
CA VAL A 68 7.09 10.93 -11.21
C VAL A 68 8.28 11.59 -11.91
N THR A 69 8.62 11.06 -13.08
CA THR A 69 9.76 11.51 -13.89
C THR A 69 9.45 11.34 -15.38
N PRO A 70 9.86 12.30 -16.23
CA PRO A 70 9.81 12.15 -17.68
C PRO A 70 10.96 11.29 -18.22
N ALA A 71 11.97 10.97 -17.40
CA ALA A 71 13.13 10.23 -17.85
C ALA A 71 12.78 8.81 -18.30
N GLU A 72 13.53 8.32 -19.29
CA GLU A 72 13.43 6.97 -19.82
C GLU A 72 14.79 6.26 -19.72
N ASN A 73 14.78 4.94 -19.85
CA ASN A 73 15.98 4.09 -19.90
C ASN A 73 16.92 4.28 -18.70
N PHE A 74 16.36 4.17 -17.50
CA PHE A 74 17.13 4.27 -16.26
C PHE A 74 16.82 3.11 -15.31
N SER A 75 17.81 2.83 -14.45
CA SER A 75 17.63 2.03 -13.25
C SER A 75 18.44 2.63 -12.12
N ARG A 76 17.79 2.93 -11.00
CA ARG A 76 18.38 3.62 -9.85
C ARG A 76 17.93 2.96 -8.56
N SER A 77 18.89 2.59 -7.73
CA SER A 77 18.60 2.18 -6.37
C SER A 77 18.12 3.38 -5.58
N ALA A 78 17.10 3.17 -4.75
CA ALA A 78 16.53 4.20 -3.92
C ALA A 78 16.35 3.74 -2.48
N THR A 79 16.61 4.64 -1.56
CA THR A 79 16.43 4.46 -0.12
C THR A 79 15.40 5.47 0.37
N VAL A 80 14.36 4.98 1.05
CA VAL A 80 13.32 5.82 1.64
C VAL A 80 13.58 5.94 3.13
N LEU A 81 13.71 7.18 3.59
CA LEU A 81 13.88 7.58 4.97
C LEU A 81 12.63 8.34 5.44
N ALA A 82 12.29 8.19 6.71
CA ALA A 82 11.31 9.03 7.39
C ALA A 82 11.93 9.70 8.61
N GLU A 83 11.45 10.90 8.93
CA GLU A 83 11.85 11.60 10.14
C GLU A 83 11.11 10.99 11.35
N GLU A 84 11.88 10.62 12.36
CA GLU A 84 11.41 10.14 13.65
C GLU A 84 12.07 10.95 14.76
N LEU A 85 11.42 11.07 15.92
CA LEU A 85 12.04 11.67 17.10
C LEU A 85 12.76 10.58 17.90
N ASP A 86 13.99 10.87 18.32
CA ASP A 86 14.72 10.00 19.25
C ASP A 86 14.14 10.06 20.67
N ALA A 87 14.72 9.28 21.60
CA ALA A 87 14.32 9.26 23.01
C ALA A 87 14.45 10.61 23.72
N HIS A 88 15.18 11.56 23.13
CA HIS A 88 15.42 12.91 23.63
C HIS A 88 14.63 13.98 22.86
N GLY A 89 13.71 13.57 21.96
CA GLY A 89 12.89 14.47 21.17
C GLY A 89 13.63 15.16 20.01
N LYS A 90 14.82 14.68 19.62
CA LYS A 90 15.57 15.21 18.48
C LYS A 90 15.17 14.49 17.19
N PRO A 91 15.01 15.20 16.07
CA PRO A 91 14.71 14.58 14.79
C PRO A 91 15.90 13.76 14.28
N GLN A 92 15.62 12.52 13.88
CA GLN A 92 16.53 11.59 13.25
C GLN A 92 15.90 11.00 11.99
N TRP A 93 16.72 10.69 11.00
CA TRP A 93 16.27 10.04 9.77
C TRP A 93 16.44 8.53 9.91
N VAL A 94 15.34 7.80 9.81
CA VAL A 94 15.32 6.35 9.91
C VAL A 94 14.95 5.77 8.56
N GLN A 95 15.72 4.79 8.09
CA GLN A 95 15.41 4.06 6.88
C GLN A 95 14.17 3.18 7.08
N ILE A 96 13.18 3.34 6.20
CA ILE A 96 11.93 2.59 6.26
C ILE A 96 11.76 1.63 5.09
N ALA A 97 12.44 1.87 3.96
CA ALA A 97 12.41 0.98 2.81
C ALA A 97 13.59 1.21 1.88
N THR A 98 13.86 0.21 1.05
CA THR A 98 14.77 0.30 -0.09
C THR A 98 14.09 -0.30 -1.32
N GLY A 99 14.51 0.12 -2.51
CA GLY A 99 13.97 -0.39 -3.75
C GLY A 99 14.79 0.05 -4.94
N THR A 100 14.30 -0.23 -6.15
CA THR A 100 14.95 0.20 -7.38
C THR A 100 13.88 0.76 -8.30
N PHE A 101 14.02 2.02 -8.70
CA PHE A 101 13.20 2.58 -9.76
C PHE A 101 13.79 2.22 -11.11
N THR A 102 12.95 1.68 -11.98
CA THR A 102 13.35 1.23 -13.30
C THR A 102 12.34 1.67 -14.34
N ARG A 103 12.83 2.24 -15.44
CA ARG A 103 12.05 2.40 -16.66
C ARG A 103 12.95 2.07 -17.84
N PHE A 104 12.64 1.01 -18.57
CA PHE A 104 13.33 0.61 -19.79
C PHE A 104 12.33 0.46 -20.93
N VAL A 105 12.67 1.05 -22.07
CA VAL A 105 11.92 0.94 -23.33
C VAL A 105 12.93 0.55 -24.40
N VAL A 106 13.00 -0.74 -24.73
CA VAL A 106 13.93 -1.28 -25.74
C VAL A 106 13.15 -2.13 -26.73
N GLY A 107 12.87 -1.57 -27.90
CA GLY A 107 12.05 -2.23 -28.92
C GLY A 107 10.63 -2.50 -28.38
N SER A 108 10.24 -3.77 -28.30
CA SER A 108 8.96 -4.19 -27.71
C SER A 108 9.03 -4.51 -26.21
N LEU A 109 10.22 -4.45 -25.61
CA LEU A 109 10.39 -4.69 -24.17
C LEU A 109 10.18 -3.37 -23.42
N GLU A 110 9.06 -3.29 -22.71
CA GLU A 110 8.78 -2.22 -21.75
C GLU A 110 8.82 -2.81 -20.34
N ARG A 111 9.67 -2.24 -19.47
CA ARG A 111 9.68 -2.55 -18.04
C ARG A 111 9.65 -1.25 -17.25
N THR A 112 8.57 -1.05 -16.52
CA THR A 112 8.35 0.13 -15.67
C THR A 112 8.05 -0.31 -14.25
N GLU A 113 8.92 0.05 -13.31
CA GLU A 113 8.82 -0.19 -11.88
C GLU A 113 9.19 1.11 -11.17
N LEU A 114 8.19 1.97 -10.98
CA LEU A 114 8.35 3.31 -10.40
C LEU A 114 7.78 3.44 -9.00
N LYS A 115 7.39 2.33 -8.38
CA LYS A 115 6.76 2.30 -7.06
C LYS A 115 7.62 1.49 -6.08
N ILE A 116 7.81 2.04 -4.89
CA ILE A 116 8.40 1.35 -3.74
C ILE A 116 7.32 1.19 -2.68
N ALA A 117 7.09 -0.06 -2.25
CA ALA A 117 6.25 -0.35 -1.09
C ALA A 117 7.03 -0.03 0.19
N ILE A 118 6.33 0.56 1.16
CA ILE A 118 6.90 0.90 2.47
C ILE A 118 5.99 0.33 3.57
N PRO A 119 6.51 0.01 4.77
CA PRO A 119 5.68 -0.20 5.94
C PRO A 119 4.77 1.01 6.16
N GLU A 120 3.52 0.78 6.60
CA GLU A 120 2.59 1.90 6.85
C GLU A 120 3.25 2.94 7.75
N SER A 121 3.30 4.16 7.25
CA SER A 121 4.00 5.25 7.90
C SER A 121 3.13 6.50 7.87
N ARG A 122 3.02 7.18 9.02
CA ARG A 122 2.25 8.41 9.23
C ARG A 122 3.15 9.56 9.70
N ARG A 123 4.38 9.58 9.20
CA ARG A 123 5.38 10.62 9.53
C ARG A 123 5.12 11.86 8.67
N GLN A 124 5.55 13.02 9.14
CA GLN A 124 5.33 14.27 8.41
C GLN A 124 6.37 14.50 7.32
N ARG A 125 7.61 14.04 7.53
CA ARG A 125 8.72 14.29 6.62
C ARG A 125 9.35 13.00 6.14
N TYR A 126 9.62 12.97 4.85
CA TYR A 126 10.26 11.86 4.17
C TYR A 126 11.40 12.36 3.29
N ARG A 127 12.36 11.48 3.06
CA ARG A 127 13.42 11.65 2.07
C ARG A 127 13.56 10.39 1.25
N MET A 128 13.64 10.55 -0.05
CA MET A 128 13.99 9.48 -0.97
C MET A 128 15.34 9.82 -1.58
N MET A 129 16.32 8.96 -1.36
CA MET A 129 17.68 9.11 -1.87
C MET A 129 17.85 8.18 -3.06
N LEU A 130 18.15 8.72 -4.24
CA LEU A 130 18.46 7.96 -5.44
C LEU A 130 19.98 7.98 -5.65
N GLU A 131 20.56 6.79 -5.85
CA GLU A 131 21.97 6.64 -6.16
C GLU A 131 22.22 6.88 -7.66
N ASN A 132 22.85 8.00 -8.03
CA ASN A 132 23.15 8.31 -9.44
C ASN A 132 24.38 7.56 -9.95
N ARG A 133 25.35 7.28 -9.07
CA ARG A 133 26.67 6.73 -9.45
C ARG A 133 27.28 7.61 -10.56
N ASP A 134 27.69 7.00 -11.68
CA ASP A 134 28.27 7.70 -12.83
C ASP A 134 27.23 8.24 -13.82
N SER A 135 25.94 8.05 -13.56
CA SER A 135 24.91 8.57 -14.46
C SER A 135 24.53 10.01 -14.11
N PRO A 136 24.07 10.82 -15.09
CA PRO A 136 23.54 12.14 -14.80
C PRO A 136 22.33 12.05 -13.85
N ALA A 137 22.10 13.14 -13.13
CA ALA A 137 20.96 13.26 -12.24
C ALA A 137 19.65 13.09 -13.00
N LEU A 138 18.70 12.40 -12.36
CA LEU A 138 17.38 12.16 -12.91
C LEU A 138 16.52 13.42 -12.77
N GLU A 139 15.83 13.82 -13.83
CA GLU A 139 14.80 14.86 -13.74
C GLU A 139 13.59 14.29 -12.99
N ILE A 140 13.20 14.92 -11.89
CA ILE A 140 12.09 14.47 -11.04
C ILE A 140 11.06 15.58 -10.96
N THR A 141 9.86 15.30 -11.47
CA THR A 141 8.76 16.28 -11.53
C THR A 141 7.78 16.12 -10.38
N GLY A 142 7.83 15.00 -9.65
CA GLY A 142 6.94 14.76 -8.54
C GLY A 142 7.15 13.44 -7.81
N VAL A 143 6.41 13.29 -6.73
CA VAL A 143 6.25 12.06 -5.97
C VAL A 143 4.76 11.86 -5.69
N GLU A 144 4.25 10.67 -5.98
CA GLU A 144 2.89 10.29 -5.64
C GLU A 144 2.91 9.33 -4.45
N LEU A 145 2.07 9.62 -3.45
CA LEU A 145 1.94 8.80 -2.26
C LEU A 145 0.65 7.98 -2.36
N SER A 146 0.71 6.73 -1.90
CA SER A 146 -0.45 5.84 -1.88
C SER A 146 -0.60 5.17 -0.53
N GLY A 147 -1.84 4.92 -0.10
CA GLY A 147 -2.11 4.03 1.01
C GLY A 147 -3.57 3.92 1.49
N PRO A 148 -3.77 3.30 2.66
CA PRO A 148 -4.98 3.14 3.45
C PRO A 148 -6.15 4.10 3.38
N VAL A 149 -7.29 3.80 2.75
CA VAL A 149 -8.52 4.52 3.13
C VAL A 149 -9.15 3.85 4.37
N TYR A 150 -9.19 4.59 5.48
CA TYR A 150 -9.89 4.16 6.69
C TYR A 150 -11.28 4.77 6.75
N GLU A 151 -12.30 3.94 6.95
CA GLU A 151 -13.69 4.35 7.15
C GLU A 151 -14.14 3.94 8.56
N LEU A 152 -14.80 4.86 9.26
CA LEU A 152 -15.40 4.56 10.56
C LEU A 152 -16.84 4.09 10.34
N THR A 153 -17.07 2.78 10.44
CA THR A 153 -18.43 2.23 10.43
C THR A 153 -18.97 2.17 11.86
N TYR A 154 -19.95 3.01 12.18
CA TYR A 154 -20.67 2.96 13.45
C TYR A 154 -21.92 2.08 13.31
N LEU A 155 -21.95 0.96 14.03
CA LEU A 155 -23.13 0.09 14.11
C LEU A 155 -23.95 0.49 15.35
N ALA A 156 -25.03 1.23 15.16
CA ALA A 156 -25.96 1.55 16.25
C ALA A 156 -26.76 0.30 16.63
N ALA A 157 -26.85 -0.02 17.92
CA ALA A 157 -27.73 -1.08 18.41
C ALA A 157 -29.21 -0.66 18.25
N PRO A 158 -30.12 -1.58 17.90
CA PRO A 158 -31.54 -1.27 17.83
C PRO A 158 -32.05 -0.86 19.22
N GLN A 159 -32.79 0.25 19.26
CA GLN A 159 -33.44 0.79 20.45
C GLN A 159 -34.35 -0.29 21.06
N GLN A 160 -34.06 -0.76 22.28
CA GLN A 160 -35.03 -1.58 23.02
C GLN A 160 -36.23 -0.70 23.36
N ALA A 161 -37.39 -1.01 22.78
CA ALA A 161 -38.65 -0.38 23.15
C ALA A 161 -38.98 -0.74 24.61
N VAL A 162 -39.22 0.29 25.42
CA VAL A 162 -39.66 0.22 26.82
C VAL A 162 -41.11 -0.26 26.90
#